data_AF-A0A8S2KWV2-F1
#
_entry.id   AF-A0A8S2KWV2-F1
#
_cell.length_a   1.000
_cell.length_b   1.000
_cell.length_c   1.000
_cell.angle_alpha   90.00
_cell.angle_beta   90.00
_cell.angle_gamma   90.00
#
_symmetry.space_group_name_H-M   'P 1'
#
loop_
_entity.id
_entity.type
_entity.pdbx_description
1 polymer ?
#
loop_
_entity_poly.entity_id
_entity_poly.type
_entity_poly.pdbx_seq_one_letter_code
_entity_poly.pdbx_strand_id
1 'polypeptide(L)'
;MISIDSNEILPFIQFNGQTSRERGYEHGTILSERIDRSIKIYREQFLQQNNSNEKYILQLCEQYRRGISLFSSDYLEELDSIAISSKQDPLWIIALNSRLEILNHLAFGIQNECTV
;
A
#
# COMPACT_ATOMS: atom_id res chain seq x y z
N MET A 1 -17.03 -12.42 -14.95
CA MET A 1 -17.40 -11.06 -15.39
C MET A 1 -17.98 -10.36 -14.17
N ILE A 2 -17.21 -9.48 -13.52
CA ILE A 2 -17.71 -8.70 -12.37
C ILE A 2 -18.52 -7.56 -12.98
N SER A 3 -19.84 -7.60 -12.82
CA SER A 3 -20.73 -6.50 -13.15
C SER A 3 -20.46 -5.38 -12.16
N ILE A 4 -19.85 -4.29 -12.61
CA ILE A 4 -19.75 -3.07 -11.80
C ILE A 4 -21.12 -2.40 -11.89
N ASP A 5 -21.86 -2.39 -10.78
CA ASP A 5 -23.14 -1.69 -10.70
C ASP A 5 -22.86 -0.19 -10.81
N SER A 6 -23.41 0.46 -11.85
CA SER A 6 -23.26 1.90 -12.08
C SER A 6 -23.88 2.78 -10.98
N ASN A 7 -24.59 2.18 -10.02
CA ASN A 7 -25.11 2.84 -8.83
C ASN A 7 -24.18 2.74 -7.61
N GLU A 8 -23.03 2.06 -7.71
CA GLU A 8 -22.05 2.06 -6.62
C GLU A 8 -21.42 3.45 -6.46
N ILE A 9 -21.84 4.16 -5.41
CA ILE A 9 -21.22 5.41 -4.99
C ILE A 9 -19.82 5.08 -4.46
N LEU A 10 -18.78 5.60 -5.12
CA LEU A 10 -17.43 5.56 -4.56
C LEU A 10 -17.44 6.27 -3.20
N PRO A 11 -16.93 5.64 -2.13
CA PRO A 11 -17.02 6.23 -0.80
C PRO A 11 -16.17 7.49 -0.73
N PHE A 12 -16.78 8.61 -0.34
CA PHE A 12 -16.06 9.78 0.12
C PHE A 12 -15.63 9.54 1.57
N ILE A 13 -14.33 9.53 1.82
CA ILE A 13 -13.77 9.35 3.16
C ILE A 13 -12.95 10.58 3.50
N GLN A 14 -13.29 11.20 4.63
CA GLN A 14 -12.59 12.35 5.17
C GLN A 14 -11.85 11.94 6.43
N PHE A 15 -10.54 12.21 6.45
CA PHE A 15 -9.71 12.10 7.65
C PHE A 15 -9.57 13.49 8.28
N ASN A 16 -9.75 13.58 9.60
CA ASN A 16 -9.70 14.80 10.38
C ASN A 16 -8.47 14.85 11.32
N GLY A 17 -7.64 13.80 11.34
CA GLY A 17 -6.39 13.78 12.10
C GLY A 17 -5.50 14.99 11.80
N GLN A 18 -5.02 15.65 12.84
CA GLN A 18 -4.19 16.86 12.73
C GLN A 18 -2.71 16.51 12.63
N THR A 19 -2.31 15.39 13.21
CA THR A 19 -0.96 14.82 13.12
C THR A 19 -0.89 13.65 12.15
N SER A 20 0.31 13.32 11.66
CA SER A 20 0.57 12.14 10.83
C SER A 20 0.09 10.85 11.48
N ARG A 21 0.37 10.70 12.78
CA ARG A 21 -0.13 9.57 13.57
C ARG A 21 -1.66 9.49 13.60
N GLU A 22 -2.35 10.60 13.83
CA GLU A 22 -3.82 10.62 13.88
C GLU A 22 -4.45 10.31 12.53
N ARG A 23 -3.92 10.90 11.44
CA ARG A 23 -4.37 10.58 10.07
C ARG A 23 -4.19 9.11 9.76
N GLY A 24 -3.02 8.56 10.08
CA GLY A 24 -2.77 7.14 9.86
C GLY A 24 -3.66 6.23 10.72
N TYR A 25 -3.95 6.64 11.96
CA TYR A 25 -4.86 5.92 12.83
C TYR A 25 -6.28 5.87 12.24
N GLU A 26 -6.83 7.02 11.84
CA GLU A 26 -8.15 7.10 11.22
C GLU A 26 -8.21 6.32 9.90
N HIS A 27 -7.20 6.49 9.04
CA HIS A 27 -7.12 5.79 7.76
C HIS A 27 -7.11 4.28 7.97
N GLY A 28 -6.17 3.73 8.74
CA GLY A 28 -6.08 2.29 8.95
C GLY A 28 -7.28 1.71 9.70
N THR A 29 -7.94 2.49 10.57
CA THR A 29 -9.18 2.07 11.25
C THR A 29 -10.36 2.00 10.30
N ILE A 30 -10.64 3.08 9.56
CA ILE A 30 -11.81 3.19 8.69
C ILE A 30 -11.70 2.25 7.50
N LEU A 31 -10.49 2.06 6.96
CA LEU A 31 -10.25 1.31 5.73
C LEU A 31 -9.59 -0.06 5.94
N SER A 32 -9.53 -0.57 7.18
CA SER A 32 -8.83 -1.83 7.52
C SER A 32 -9.15 -2.98 6.55
N GLU A 33 -10.43 -3.22 6.26
CA GLU A 33 -10.84 -4.31 5.35
C GLU A 33 -10.42 -4.08 3.89
N ARG A 34 -10.45 -2.82 3.43
CA ARG A 34 -10.01 -2.48 2.07
C ARG A 34 -8.49 -2.57 1.94
N ILE A 35 -7.76 -2.20 2.99
CA ILE A 35 -6.30 -2.35 3.04
C ILE A 35 -5.93 -3.83 3.00
N ASP A 36 -6.55 -4.68 3.81
CA ASP A 36 -6.34 -6.14 3.78
C ASP A 36 -6.57 -6.73 2.39
N ARG A 37 -7.67 -6.35 1.73
CA ARG A 37 -7.97 -6.80 0.36
C ARG A 37 -6.93 -6.32 -0.65
N SER A 38 -6.50 -5.07 -0.55
CA SER A 38 -5.45 -4.52 -1.41
C SER A 38 -4.12 -5.24 -1.22
N ILE A 39 -3.74 -5.54 0.03
CA ILE A 39 -2.52 -6.32 0.33
C ILE A 39 -2.60 -7.69 -0.33
N LYS A 40 -3.73 -8.39 -0.23
CA LYS A 40 -3.92 -9.71 -0.86
C LYS A 40 -3.75 -9.65 -2.38
N ILE A 41 -4.39 -8.68 -3.04
CA ILE A 41 -4.28 -8.46 -4.49
C ILE A 41 -2.82 -8.22 -4.90
N TYR A 42 -2.13 -7.30 -4.24
CA TYR A 42 -0.75 -6.96 -4.62
C TYR A 42 0.24 -8.04 -4.23
N ARG A 43 0.03 -8.75 -3.12
CA ARG A 43 0.82 -9.93 -2.77
C ARG A 43 0.77 -10.97 -3.88
N GLU A 44 -0.40 -11.28 -4.41
CA GLU A 44 -0.55 -12.20 -5.54
C GLU A 44 0.16 -11.66 -6.79
N GLN A 45 -0.02 -10.38 -7.13
CA GLN A 45 0.61 -9.76 -8.30
C GLN A 45 2.15 -9.76 -8.22
N PHE A 46 2.72 -9.48 -7.05
CA PHE A 46 4.15 -9.50 -6.86
C PHE A 46 4.69 -10.92 -6.99
N LEU A 47 4.05 -11.92 -6.38
CA LEU A 47 4.49 -13.31 -6.43
C LEU A 47 4.35 -13.97 -7.80
N GLN A 48 3.52 -13.41 -8.70
CA GLN A 48 3.46 -13.83 -10.10
C GLN A 48 4.66 -13.35 -10.93
N GLN A 49 5.46 -12.41 -10.43
CA GLN A 49 6.66 -11.96 -11.13
C GLN A 49 7.77 -13.02 -11.04
N ASN A 50 8.45 -13.27 -12.16
CA ASN A 50 9.54 -14.25 -12.24
C ASN A 50 10.59 -14.00 -11.16
N ASN A 51 11.04 -15.07 -10.50
CA ASN A 51 12.08 -15.06 -9.46
C ASN A 51 11.74 -14.24 -8.19
N SER A 52 10.49 -13.82 -7.99
CA SER A 52 10.07 -13.17 -6.76
C SER A 52 9.60 -14.20 -5.72
N ASN A 53 9.82 -13.89 -4.45
CA ASN A 53 9.19 -14.57 -3.32
C ASN A 53 8.93 -13.55 -2.21
N GLU A 54 8.07 -13.89 -1.26
CA GLU A 54 7.66 -12.97 -0.19
C GLU A 54 8.86 -12.43 0.60
N LYS A 55 9.84 -13.28 0.91
CA LYS A 55 11.05 -12.84 1.62
C LYS A 55 11.81 -11.76 0.85
N TYR A 56 11.97 -11.91 -0.46
CA TYR A 56 12.63 -10.92 -1.29
C TYR A 56 11.84 -9.60 -1.37
N ILE A 57 10.51 -9.69 -1.50
CA ILE A 57 9.62 -8.52 -1.51
C ILE A 57 9.75 -7.73 -0.20
N LEU A 58 9.72 -8.42 0.95
CA LEU A 58 9.86 -7.79 2.26
C LEU A 58 11.25 -7.16 2.47
N GLN A 59 12.31 -7.78 1.95
CA GLN A 59 13.64 -7.18 1.94
C GLN A 59 13.72 -5.89 1.13
N LEU A 60 13.02 -5.82 0.00
CA LEU A 60 12.92 -4.61 -0.80
C LEU A 60 12.12 -3.52 -0.07
N CYS A 61 11.03 -3.90 0.61
CA CYS A 61 10.22 -2.99 1.43
C CYS A 61 11.04 -2.36 2.56
N GLU A 62 11.96 -3.10 3.19
CA GLU A 62 12.88 -2.53 4.19
C GLU A 62 13.78 -1.42 3.60
N GLN A 63 14.22 -1.58 2.36
CA GLN A 63 15.02 -0.54 1.69
C GLN A 63 14.18 0.71 1.42
N TYR A 64 12.94 0.54 0.92
CA TYR A 64 12.02 1.65 0.69
C TYR A 64 11.59 2.33 1.98
N ARG A 65 11.36 1.57 3.07
CA ARG A 65 11.06 2.12 4.40
C ARG A 65 12.16 3.06 4.86
N ARG A 66 13.44 2.69 4.69
CA ARG A 66 14.59 3.56 4.99
C ARG A 66 14.61 4.81 4.11
N GLY A 67 14.35 4.66 2.81
CA GLY A 67 14.25 5.79 1.89
C GLY A 67 13.17 6.79 2.29
N ILE A 68 11.97 6.29 2.62
CA ILE A 68 10.85 7.10 3.12
C ILE A 68 11.25 7.80 4.42
N SER A 69 11.87 7.09 5.37
CA SER A 69 12.31 7.67 6.65
C SER A 69 13.30 8.83 6.47
N LEU A 70 14.20 8.73 5.49
CA LEU A 70 15.18 9.77 5.19
C LEU A 70 14.56 10.96 4.48
N PHE A 71 13.50 10.71 3.69
CA PHE A 71 12.78 11.76 2.98
C PHE A 71 11.83 12.53 3.91
N SER A 72 11.06 11.84 4.73
CA SER A 72 10.10 12.43 5.69
C SER A 72 9.76 11.45 6.81
N SER A 73 10.09 11.83 8.04
CA SER A 73 9.68 11.09 9.24
C SER A 73 8.16 11.09 9.41
N ASP A 74 7.49 12.15 8.98
CA ASP A 74 6.04 12.31 9.12
C ASP A 74 5.29 11.30 8.25
N TYR A 75 5.78 11.02 7.04
CA TYR A 75 5.21 9.97 6.20
C TYR A 75 5.40 8.59 6.79
N LEU A 76 6.59 8.30 7.34
CA LEU A 76 6.80 7.02 7.99
C LEU A 76 5.91 6.84 9.22
N GLU A 77 5.74 7.89 10.03
CA GLU A 77 4.85 7.84 11.20
C GLU A 77 3.38 7.58 10.79
N GLU A 78 2.91 8.24 9.71
CA GLU A 78 1.57 8.00 9.19
C GLU A 78 1.40 6.54 8.72
N LEU A 79 2.34 6.01 7.94
CA LEU A 79 2.32 4.63 7.43
C LEU A 79 2.38 3.59 8.57
N ASP A 80 3.19 3.83 9.59
CA ASP A 80 3.25 2.97 10.78
C ASP A 80 1.94 2.98 11.56
N SER A 81 1.33 4.16 11.72
CA SER A 81 0.02 4.28 12.37
C SER A 81 -1.07 3.55 11.58
N ILE A 82 -1.05 3.62 10.23
CA ILE A 82 -1.94 2.83 9.36
C ILE A 82 -1.75 1.33 9.61
N ALA A 83 -0.51 0.86 9.63
CA ALA A 83 -0.21 -0.56 9.83
C ALA A 83 -0.77 -1.06 11.17
N ILE A 84 -0.53 -0.30 12.25
CA ILE A 84 -1.00 -0.62 13.59
C ILE A 84 -2.54 -0.65 13.64
N SER A 85 -3.22 0.40 13.16
CA SER A 85 -4.67 0.52 13.28
C SER A 85 -5.44 -0.39 12.33
N SER A 86 -4.86 -0.72 11.17
CA SER A 86 -5.41 -1.72 10.23
C SER A 86 -5.04 -3.17 10.55
N LYS A 87 -4.20 -3.40 11.59
CA LYS A 87 -3.68 -4.71 12.02
C LYS A 87 -2.90 -5.45 10.92
N GLN A 88 -2.16 -4.70 10.12
CA GLN A 88 -1.34 -5.22 9.04
C GLN A 88 0.14 -5.19 9.40
N ASP A 89 0.92 -6.02 8.72
CA ASP A 89 2.38 -5.92 8.78
C ASP A 89 2.82 -4.57 8.18
N PRO A 90 3.63 -3.76 8.91
CA PRO A 90 4.13 -2.49 8.41
C PRO A 90 4.81 -2.58 7.03
N LEU A 91 5.54 -3.66 6.74
CA LEU A 91 6.21 -3.83 5.45
C LEU A 91 5.23 -4.02 4.31
N TRP A 92 4.05 -4.60 4.55
CA TRP A 92 3.01 -4.70 3.53
C TRP A 92 2.30 -3.37 3.28
N ILE A 93 2.24 -2.47 4.27
CA ILE A 93 1.82 -1.08 4.05
C ILE A 93 2.85 -0.32 3.20
N ILE A 94 4.14 -0.50 3.47
CA ILE A 94 5.20 0.02 2.59
C ILE A 94 5.05 -0.56 1.18
N ALA A 95 4.80 -1.87 1.05
CA ALA A 95 4.65 -2.52 -0.25
C ALA A 95 3.51 -1.93 -1.09
N LEU A 96 2.36 -1.62 -0.49
CA LEU A 96 1.26 -0.96 -1.18
C LEU A 96 1.59 0.46 -1.65
N ASN A 97 2.31 1.22 -0.81
CA ASN A 97 2.68 2.60 -1.10
C ASN A 97 3.85 2.70 -2.09
N SER A 98 4.68 1.66 -2.18
CA SER A 98 5.78 1.53 -3.14
C SER A 98 5.48 0.51 -4.24
N ARG A 99 4.20 0.24 -4.52
CA ARG A 99 3.79 -0.84 -5.43
C ARG A 99 4.36 -0.71 -6.83
N LEU A 100 4.46 0.52 -7.34
CA LEU A 100 4.93 0.77 -8.69
C LEU A 100 6.44 0.55 -8.77
N GLU A 101 7.16 1.00 -7.75
CA GLU A 101 8.59 0.80 -7.57
C GLU A 101 8.91 -0.69 -7.44
N ILE A 102 8.15 -1.44 -6.62
CA ILE A 102 8.28 -2.90 -6.50
C ILE A 102 8.01 -3.57 -7.86
N LEU A 103 6.91 -3.25 -8.54
CA LEU A 103 6.61 -3.87 -9.84
C LEU A 103 7.67 -3.54 -10.88
N ASN A 104 8.18 -2.31 -10.93
CA ASN A 104 9.25 -1.93 -11.84
C ASN A 104 10.59 -2.59 -11.49
N HIS A 105 10.81 -2.89 -10.21
CA HIS A 105 12.00 -3.60 -9.75
C HIS A 105 11.93 -5.10 -10.05
N LEU A 106 10.74 -5.70 -9.95
CA LEU A 106 10.49 -7.13 -10.17
C LEU A 106 10.24 -7.48 -11.63
N ALA A 107 9.60 -6.60 -12.39
CA ALA A 107 9.21 -6.82 -13.78
C ALA A 107 10.11 -6.03 -14.75
N PHE A 108 10.32 -6.58 -15.94
CA PHE A 108 10.62 -5.75 -17.11
C PHE A 108 9.32 -5.03 -17.53
N GLY A 109 8.95 -3.97 -16.81
CA GLY A 109 7.94 -2.97 -17.19
C GLY A 109 6.54 -3.49 -17.53
N ILE A 110 5.70 -3.76 -16.52
CA ILE A 110 4.25 -3.75 -16.74
C ILE A 110 3.80 -2.29 -16.64
N GLN A 111 3.40 -1.71 -17.79
CA GLN A 111 2.91 -0.34 -17.84
C GLN A 111 1.50 -0.28 -17.26
N ASN A 112 1.26 0.63 -16.31
CA ASN A 112 -0.09 1.09 -16.03
C ASN A 112 -0.52 1.93 -17.24
N GLU A 113 -1.46 1.43 -18.03
CA GLU A 113 -1.94 2.14 -19.22
C GLU A 113 -2.82 3.33 -18.80
N CYS A 114 -2.47 4.53 -19.24
CA CYS A 114 -3.29 5.74 -19.10
C CYS A 114 -3.19 6.56 -20.39
N THR A 115 -4.31 7.15 -20.82
CA THR A 115 -4.33 8.25 -21.80
C THR A 115 -4.55 9.54 -21.01
N VAL A 116 -3.57 10.45 -21.03
CA VAL A 116 -3.60 11.73 -20.31
C VAL A 116 -4.19 12.86 -21.14
#